data_AF-A0A2P4T8W3-F1
#
_entry.id   AF-A0A2P4T8W3-F1
#
_cell.length_a   1.000
_cell.length_b   1.000
_cell.length_c   1.000
_cell.angle_alpha   90.00
_cell.angle_beta   90.00
_cell.angle_gamma   90.00
#
_symmetry.space_group_name_H-M   'P 1'
#
loop_
_entity.id
_entity.type
_entity.pdbx_description
1 polymer ?
#
loop_
_entity_poly.entity_id
_entity_poly.type
_entity_poly.pdbx_seq_one_letter_code
_entity_poly.pdbx_strand_id
1 'polypeptide(L)'
;IFLRCLLNAFFSILISEIEKDDLKTGRSNQHLINALKTDPSLTKELRVVLEQCLEEKLESLGIKAGVRGIPNDRLNKILRAIESAREHKLKQEPDIQRIREYLERQVSFRLVERSTLSNRTVSSPYIPSEGKQKFNQLGISSSTVPQKPVKRSLTAVRPAEQRAAIAENTSTPK
;
A
#
# COMPACT_ATOMS: atom_id res chain seq x y z
N ILE A 1 7.23 30.43 6.26
CA ILE A 1 7.08 29.94 7.65
C ILE A 1 7.31 28.43 7.71
N PHE A 2 6.51 27.61 7.02
CA PHE A 2 6.65 26.14 7.04
C PHE A 2 8.05 25.63 6.66
N LEU A 3 8.58 26.05 5.50
CA LEU A 3 9.92 25.65 5.05
C LEU A 3 11.01 26.08 6.04
N ARG A 4 10.91 27.30 6.57
CA ARG A 4 11.85 27.84 7.58
C ARG A 4 11.77 27.09 8.92
N CYS A 5 10.59 26.66 9.35
CA CYS A 5 10.42 25.81 10.53
C CYS A 5 11.01 24.42 10.31
N LEU A 6 10.75 23.80 9.16
CA LEU A 6 11.32 22.51 8.76
C LEU A 6 12.85 22.58 8.67
N LEU A 7 13.38 23.62 8.04
CA LEU A 7 14.82 23.77 7.88
C LEU A 7 15.53 23.98 9.22
N ASN A 8 14.93 24.78 10.11
CA ASN A 8 15.45 24.96 11.47
C ASN A 8 15.38 23.66 12.27
N ALA A 9 14.29 22.89 12.16
CA ALA A 9 14.17 21.58 12.79
C ALA A 9 15.22 20.62 12.24
N PHE A 10 15.39 20.57 10.91
CA PHE A 10 16.36 19.70 10.25
C PHE A 10 17.80 20.05 10.62
N PHE A 11 18.15 21.34 10.63
CA PHE A 11 19.47 21.81 11.06
C PHE A 11 19.74 21.52 12.54
N SER A 12 18.73 21.67 13.40
CA SER A 12 18.83 21.30 14.82
C SER A 12 18.99 19.79 15.02
N ILE A 13 18.27 18.98 14.25
CA ILE A 13 18.39 17.52 14.26
C ILE A 13 19.78 17.12 13.77
N LEU A 14 20.25 17.69 12.66
CA LEU A 14 21.57 17.41 12.09
C LEU A 14 22.70 17.70 13.10
N ILE A 15 22.67 18.86 13.75
CA ILE A 15 23.67 19.20 14.79
C ILE A 15 23.60 18.21 15.97
N SER A 16 22.39 17.88 16.43
CA SER A 16 22.20 16.97 17.56
C SER A 16 22.59 15.53 17.21
N GLU A 17 22.43 15.11 15.96
CA GLU A 17 22.81 13.77 15.48
C GLU A 17 24.33 13.65 15.36
N ILE A 18 24.99 14.68 14.81
CA ILE A 18 26.47 14.73 14.72
C ILE A 18 27.10 14.73 16.12
N GLU A 19 26.50 15.43 17.09
CA GLU A 19 26.96 15.45 18.49
C GLU A 19 26.80 14.07 19.17
N LYS A 20 25.80 13.28 18.79
CA LYS A 20 25.57 11.93 19.33
C LYS A 20 26.47 10.88 18.68
N ASP A 21 26.80 11.02 17.40
CA ASP A 21 27.66 10.07 16.67
C ASP A 21 29.14 10.20 17.05
N ASP A 22 29.58 11.40 17.47
CA ASP A 22 30.92 11.64 18.03
C ASP A 22 31.18 10.86 19.33
N LEU A 23 30.14 10.42 20.05
CA LEU A 23 30.26 9.55 21.22
C LEU A 23 30.50 8.07 20.87
N LYS A 24 30.23 7.66 19.62
CA LYS A 24 30.25 6.24 19.19
C LYS A 24 31.37 5.89 18.21
N THR A 25 31.84 6.86 17.43
CA THR A 25 32.90 6.67 16.45
C THR A 25 34.02 7.67 16.73
N GLY A 26 35.23 7.20 17.03
CA GLY A 26 36.38 8.02 17.46
C GLY A 26 36.95 9.03 16.45
N ARG A 27 36.13 9.56 15.52
CA ARG A 27 36.41 10.76 14.73
C ARG A 27 35.50 11.87 15.24
N SER A 28 36.07 12.85 15.95
CA SER A 28 35.32 14.01 16.42
C SER A 28 34.94 14.92 15.25
N ASN A 29 33.69 14.84 14.81
CA ASN A 29 33.03 15.85 13.98
C ASN A 29 32.87 17.19 14.70
N GLN A 30 33.30 17.29 15.96
CA GLN A 30 33.41 18.53 16.72
C GLN A 30 34.04 19.69 15.94
N HIS A 31 35.05 19.43 15.09
CA HIS A 31 35.64 20.46 14.24
C HIS A 31 34.64 21.01 13.20
N LEU A 32 33.83 20.13 12.61
CA LEU A 32 32.76 20.51 11.68
C LEU A 32 31.64 21.26 12.41
N ILE A 33 31.21 20.79 13.58
CA ILE A 33 30.20 21.47 14.40
C ILE A 33 30.68 22.89 14.77
N ASN A 34 31.95 23.01 15.16
CA ASN A 34 32.54 24.30 15.50
C ASN A 34 32.64 25.21 14.28
N ALA A 35 33.04 24.69 13.11
CA ALA A 35 33.04 25.46 11.86
C ALA A 35 31.63 25.95 11.48
N LEU A 36 30.61 25.09 11.59
CA LEU A 36 29.21 25.44 11.33
C LEU A 36 28.64 26.47 12.32
N LYS A 37 29.16 26.52 13.55
CA LYS A 37 28.78 27.50 14.58
C LYS A 37 29.53 28.83 14.43
N THR A 38 30.79 28.79 13.99
CA THR A 38 31.69 29.95 14.02
C THR A 38 31.69 30.71 12.70
N ASP A 39 31.46 30.02 11.58
CA ASP A 39 31.44 30.62 10.25
C ASP A 39 30.00 30.81 9.73
N PRO A 40 29.42 32.01 9.85
CA PRO A 40 28.07 32.29 9.37
C PRO A 40 27.97 32.29 7.84
N SER A 41 29.07 32.35 7.09
CA SER A 41 29.06 32.29 5.62
C SER A 41 28.83 30.86 5.14
N LEU A 42 29.55 29.90 5.70
CA LEU A 42 29.36 28.46 5.47
C LEU A 42 27.93 28.03 5.82
N THR A 43 27.39 28.51 6.94
CA THR A 43 26.00 28.21 7.34
C THR A 43 24.99 28.75 6.33
N LYS A 44 25.25 29.90 5.70
CA LYS A 44 24.36 30.50 4.69
C LYS A 44 24.36 29.68 3.40
N GLU A 45 25.52 29.25 2.93
CA GLU A 45 25.62 28.46 1.71
C GLU A 45 24.95 27.09 1.89
N LEU A 46 25.25 26.39 2.98
CA LEU A 46 24.61 25.11 3.30
C LEU A 46 23.09 25.25 3.46
N ARG A 47 22.63 26.35 4.07
CA ARG A 47 21.20 26.66 4.18
C ARG A 47 20.53 26.74 2.82
N VAL A 48 21.14 27.42 1.84
CA VAL A 48 20.57 27.54 0.48
C VAL A 48 20.44 26.17 -0.19
N VAL A 49 21.48 25.34 -0.11
CA VAL A 49 21.45 23.99 -0.69
C VAL A 49 20.37 23.12 -0.03
N LEU A 50 20.25 23.19 1.30
CA LEU A 50 19.23 22.45 2.05
C LEU A 50 17.82 22.95 1.74
N GLU A 51 17.62 24.26 1.59
CA GLU A 51 16.33 24.86 1.23
C GLU A 51 15.89 24.37 -0.15
N GLN A 52 16.79 24.40 -1.13
CA GLN A 52 16.54 23.91 -2.48
C GLN A 52 16.19 22.41 -2.50
N CYS A 53 17.01 21.58 -1.85
CA CYS A 53 16.78 20.14 -1.80
C CYS A 53 15.48 19.79 -1.08
N LEU A 54 15.15 20.51 0.00
CA LEU A 54 13.91 20.33 0.72
C LEU A 54 12.71 20.72 -0.14
N GLU A 55 12.79 21.82 -0.88
CA GLU A 55 11.75 22.26 -1.81
C GLU A 55 11.51 21.23 -2.90
N GLU A 56 12.56 20.74 -3.57
CA GLU A 56 12.48 19.67 -4.57
C GLU A 56 11.85 18.39 -3.99
N LYS A 57 12.26 18.01 -2.78
CA LYS A 57 11.72 16.82 -2.12
C LYS A 57 10.24 16.97 -1.80
N LEU A 58 9.84 18.12 -1.28
CA LEU A 58 8.45 18.42 -0.98
C LEU A 58 7.61 18.45 -2.27
N GLU A 59 8.13 19.03 -3.35
CA GLU A 59 7.44 19.04 -4.64
C GLU A 59 7.25 17.62 -5.19
N SER A 60 8.25 16.74 -5.06
CA SER A 60 8.14 15.32 -5.42
C SER A 60 7.07 14.58 -4.61
N LEU A 61 6.81 15.02 -3.37
CA LEU A 61 5.74 14.51 -2.50
C LEU A 61 4.40 15.22 -2.76
N GLY A 62 4.32 16.10 -3.76
CA GLY A 62 3.12 16.85 -4.14
C GLY A 62 2.86 18.10 -3.31
N ILE A 63 3.82 18.57 -2.52
CA ILE A 63 3.72 19.76 -1.68
C ILE A 63 4.44 20.91 -2.38
N LYS A 64 3.67 21.81 -3.00
CA LYS A 64 4.21 22.98 -3.70
C LYS A 64 4.69 24.06 -2.74
N ALA A 65 5.62 24.90 -3.22
CA ALA A 65 6.02 26.11 -2.53
C ALA A 65 4.82 27.02 -2.23
N GLY A 66 4.82 27.69 -1.08
CA GLY A 66 3.77 28.63 -0.67
C GLY A 66 2.47 28.00 -0.18
N VAL A 67 2.35 26.67 -0.15
CA VAL A 67 1.15 26.01 0.38
C VAL A 67 1.11 26.14 1.90
N ARG A 68 0.00 26.69 2.42
CA ARG A 68 -0.29 26.67 3.86
C ARG A 68 -0.60 25.24 4.28
N GLY A 69 0.05 24.76 5.33
CA GLY A 69 -0.18 23.42 5.87
C GLY A 69 -1.64 23.17 6.24
N ILE A 70 -2.00 21.89 6.40
CA ILE A 70 -3.36 21.49 6.81
C ILE A 70 -3.61 22.02 8.23
N PRO A 71 -4.67 22.83 8.47
CA PRO A 71 -5.00 23.27 9.82
C PRO A 71 -5.26 22.08 10.75
N ASN A 72 -4.83 22.16 12.01
CA ASN A 72 -4.92 21.05 12.97
C ASN A 72 -6.36 20.52 13.11
N ASP A 73 -7.36 21.39 13.17
CA ASP A 73 -8.76 20.97 13.27
C ASP A 73 -9.23 20.18 12.05
N ARG A 74 -8.76 20.56 10.85
CA ARG A 74 -9.05 19.83 9.61
C ARG A 74 -8.35 18.49 9.59
N LEU A 75 -7.08 18.44 10.01
CA LEU A 75 -6.33 17.19 10.13
C LEU A 75 -7.02 16.23 11.08
N ASN A 76 -7.41 16.68 12.28
CA ASN A 76 -8.09 15.85 13.27
C ASN A 76 -9.44 15.31 12.77
N LYS A 77 -10.20 16.12 12.00
CA LYS A 77 -11.43 15.65 11.35
C LYS A 77 -11.16 14.54 10.33
N ILE A 78 -10.11 14.69 9.51
CA ILE A 78 -9.72 13.67 8.53
C ILE A 78 -9.30 12.39 9.23
N LEU A 79 -8.46 12.48 10.27
CA LEU A 79 -8.00 11.31 11.04
C LEU A 79 -9.17 10.54 11.64
N ARG A 80 -10.11 11.24 12.29
CA ARG A 80 -11.34 10.62 12.82
C ARG A 80 -12.18 9.97 11.72
N ALA A 81 -12.34 10.61 10.57
CA ALA A 81 -13.11 10.05 9.46
C ALA A 81 -12.48 8.76 8.91
N ILE A 82 -11.14 8.72 8.79
CA ILE A 82 -10.39 7.53 8.37
C ILE A 82 -10.59 6.40 9.38
N GLU A 83 -10.46 6.70 10.68
CA GLU A 83 -10.66 5.74 11.75
C GLU A 83 -12.08 5.16 11.73
N SER A 84 -13.10 6.03 11.67
CA SER A 84 -14.51 5.60 11.57
C SER A 84 -14.77 4.75 10.32
N ALA A 85 -14.18 5.10 9.17
CA ALA A 85 -14.32 4.32 7.94
C ALA A 85 -13.69 2.92 8.09
N ARG A 86 -12.53 2.83 8.76
CA ARG A 86 -11.87 1.55 9.05
C ARG A 86 -12.71 0.67 9.98
N GLU A 87 -13.22 1.25 11.07
CA GLU A 87 -14.09 0.53 12.00
C GLU A 87 -15.38 0.05 11.34
N HIS A 88 -15.98 0.90 10.52
CA HIS A 88 -17.18 0.54 9.78
C HIS A 88 -16.93 -0.62 8.82
N LYS A 89 -15.83 -0.60 8.07
CA LYS A 89 -15.44 -1.73 7.21
C LYS A 89 -15.21 -3.02 8.01
N LEU A 90 -14.56 -2.92 9.17
CA LEU A 90 -14.34 -4.08 10.04
C LEU A 90 -15.67 -4.69 10.53
N LYS A 91 -16.65 -3.85 10.87
CA LYS A 91 -17.99 -4.30 11.27
C LYS A 91 -18.78 -4.94 10.12
N GLN A 92 -18.58 -4.49 8.88
CA GLN A 92 -19.23 -5.07 7.70
C GLN A 92 -18.68 -6.46 7.37
N GLU A 93 -17.42 -6.73 7.68
CA GLU A 93 -16.77 -8.00 7.39
C GLU A 93 -16.16 -8.62 8.66
N PRO A 94 -16.99 -9.06 9.62
CA PRO A 94 -16.51 -9.52 10.94
C PRO A 94 -15.65 -10.79 10.85
N ASP A 95 -15.86 -11.61 9.83
CA ASP A 95 -15.14 -12.87 9.64
C ASP A 95 -13.87 -12.74 8.79
N ILE A 96 -13.50 -11.53 8.31
CA ILE A 96 -12.32 -11.35 7.44
C ILE A 96 -11.04 -11.91 8.08
N GLN A 97 -10.91 -11.76 9.40
CA GLN A 97 -9.75 -12.25 10.14
C GLN A 97 -9.72 -13.78 10.20
N ARG A 98 -10.88 -14.41 10.42
CA ARG A 98 -11.01 -15.87 10.43
C ARG A 98 -10.77 -16.46 9.03
N ILE A 99 -11.30 -15.82 8.00
CA ILE A 99 -11.10 -16.21 6.61
C ILE A 99 -9.61 -16.15 6.26
N ARG A 100 -8.93 -15.06 6.63
CA ARG A 100 -7.48 -14.92 6.46
C ARG A 100 -6.72 -16.06 7.12
N GLU A 101 -6.95 -16.30 8.41
CA GLU A 101 -6.27 -17.35 9.17
C GLU A 101 -6.53 -18.75 8.58
N TYR A 102 -7.76 -19.02 8.15
CA TYR A 102 -8.10 -20.28 7.51
C TYR A 102 -7.34 -20.50 6.19
N LEU A 103 -7.28 -19.46 5.35
CA LEU A 103 -6.55 -19.52 4.08
C LEU A 103 -5.05 -19.65 4.28
N GLU A 104 -4.46 -18.94 5.25
CA GLU A 104 -3.06 -19.06 5.63
C GLU A 104 -2.71 -20.50 6.05
N ARG A 105 -3.55 -21.14 6.87
CA ARG A 105 -3.39 -22.55 7.26
C ARG A 105 -3.52 -23.50 6.06
N GLN A 106 -4.48 -23.27 5.18
CA GLN A 106 -4.64 -24.09 3.98
C GLN A 106 -3.42 -23.99 3.06
N VAL A 107 -2.95 -22.77 2.77
CA VAL A 107 -1.80 -22.55 1.88
C VAL A 107 -0.53 -23.14 2.49
N SER A 108 -0.28 -22.93 3.78
CA SER A 108 0.87 -23.52 4.46
C SER A 108 0.86 -25.05 4.44
N PHE A 109 -0.29 -25.70 4.69
CA PHE A 109 -0.42 -27.15 4.56
C PHE A 109 -0.12 -27.63 3.14
N ARG A 110 -0.67 -26.96 2.12
CA ARG A 110 -0.45 -27.32 0.71
C ARG A 110 1.00 -27.12 0.26
N LEU A 111 1.71 -26.13 0.80
CA LEU A 111 3.13 -25.93 0.55
C LEU A 111 3.96 -27.08 1.15
N VAL A 112 3.65 -27.49 2.38
CA VAL A 112 4.31 -28.63 3.03
C VAL A 112 4.02 -29.93 2.26
N GLU A 113 2.76 -30.19 1.90
CA GLU A 113 2.36 -31.37 1.11
C GLU A 113 3.08 -31.42 -0.25
N ARG A 114 3.16 -30.30 -0.98
CA ARG A 114 3.88 -30.24 -2.26
C ARG A 114 5.39 -30.41 -2.09
N SER A 115 5.98 -29.86 -1.03
CA SER A 115 7.42 -30.04 -0.75
C SER A 115 7.76 -31.49 -0.39
N THR A 116 6.91 -32.17 0.39
CA THR A 116 7.11 -33.57 0.79
C THR A 116 6.88 -34.55 -0.37
N LEU A 117 5.91 -34.29 -1.25
CA LEU A 117 5.65 -35.11 -2.43
C LEU A 117 6.75 -34.95 -3.52
N SER A 118 7.27 -33.72 -3.68
CA SER A 118 8.40 -33.42 -4.58
C SER A 118 9.69 -34.12 -4.16
N ASN A 119 9.88 -34.38 -2.87
CA ASN A 119 11.05 -35.10 -2.35
C ASN A 119 10.92 -36.63 -2.47
N ARG A 120 9.72 -37.15 -2.79
CA ARG A 120 9.45 -38.60 -2.88
C ARG A 120 9.57 -39.17 -4.29
N THR A 121 9.69 -38.33 -5.32
CA THR A 121 9.68 -38.77 -6.73
C THR A 121 11.05 -39.19 -7.28
N VAL A 122 12.11 -39.23 -6.47
CA VAL A 122 13.45 -39.71 -6.87
C VAL A 122 13.81 -41.02 -6.17
N SER A 123 12.92 -42.00 -6.22
CA SER A 123 13.27 -43.40 -5.90
C SER A 123 12.35 -44.30 -6.72
N SER A 124 12.77 -44.59 -7.95
CA SER A 124 12.13 -45.55 -8.84
C SER A 124 12.71 -46.94 -8.56
N PRO A 125 11.94 -47.90 -8.04
CA PRO A 125 12.27 -49.30 -8.18
C PRO A 125 11.61 -49.82 -9.46
N TYR A 126 12.47 -50.13 -10.42
CA TYR A 126 12.21 -51.03 -11.54
C TYR A 126 11.47 -52.30 -11.07
N ILE A 127 10.59 -52.87 -11.91
CA ILE A 127 10.30 -54.31 -12.17
C ILE A 127 8.95 -54.45 -12.94
N PRO A 128 8.81 -55.44 -13.85
CA PRO A 128 8.10 -55.29 -15.11
C PRO A 128 6.65 -55.81 -15.15
N SER A 129 5.97 -55.32 -16.18
CA SER A 129 4.66 -55.72 -16.71
C SER A 129 4.50 -57.24 -16.85
N GLU A 130 3.40 -57.80 -16.32
CA GLU A 130 2.62 -58.88 -16.95
C GLU A 130 1.27 -59.15 -16.24
N GLY A 131 0.17 -59.05 -17.00
CA GLY A 131 -0.90 -60.05 -17.03
C GLY A 131 -1.95 -60.18 -15.90
N LYS A 132 -3.21 -59.93 -16.31
CA LYS A 132 -4.46 -60.67 -15.97
C LYS A 132 -5.43 -60.11 -14.92
N GLN A 133 -6.40 -59.36 -15.43
CA GLN A 133 -7.86 -59.60 -15.40
C GLN A 133 -8.48 -60.32 -14.18
N LYS A 134 -9.35 -59.61 -13.44
CA LYS A 134 -10.67 -60.15 -13.05
C LYS A 134 -11.67 -59.02 -12.79
N PHE A 135 -12.67 -58.97 -13.67
CA PHE A 135 -13.90 -58.19 -13.56
C PHE A 135 -14.84 -58.89 -12.58
N ASN A 136 -15.50 -58.14 -11.69
CA ASN A 136 -16.85 -58.44 -11.21
C ASN A 136 -17.53 -57.15 -10.78
N GLN A 137 -18.82 -57.11 -11.08
CA GLN A 137 -19.68 -55.98 -11.38
C GLN A 137 -20.74 -55.84 -10.30
N LEU A 138 -21.04 -54.62 -9.88
CA LEU A 138 -22.38 -54.26 -9.40
C LEU A 138 -22.78 -52.94 -10.08
N GLY A 139 -23.71 -53.03 -11.04
CA GLY A 139 -24.52 -51.89 -11.47
C GLY A 139 -25.49 -51.48 -10.34
N ILE A 140 -26.27 -50.41 -10.42
CA ILE A 140 -26.87 -49.78 -11.60
C ILE A 140 -27.07 -48.28 -11.31
N SER A 141 -26.67 -47.50 -12.31
CA SER A 141 -27.18 -46.21 -12.82
C SER A 141 -28.26 -45.43 -12.05
N SER A 142 -28.07 -44.11 -12.02
CA SER A 142 -29.14 -43.14 -12.30
C SER A 142 -28.73 -42.21 -13.44
N SER A 143 -29.66 -41.97 -14.35
CA SER A 143 -29.50 -41.47 -15.72
C SER A 143 -30.12 -40.07 -15.90
N THR A 144 -29.76 -39.43 -17.03
CA THR A 144 -30.43 -38.31 -17.73
C THR A 144 -30.18 -36.89 -17.15
N VAL A 145 -29.85 -35.80 -17.89
CA VAL A 145 -29.88 -35.42 -19.33
C VAL A 145 -28.78 -34.36 -19.62
N PRO A 146 -28.15 -34.33 -20.81
CA PRO A 146 -27.35 -33.20 -21.28
C PRO A 146 -28.21 -32.17 -22.06
N GLN A 147 -28.20 -30.90 -21.66
CA GLN A 147 -28.82 -29.80 -22.41
C GLN A 147 -27.78 -28.74 -22.77
N LYS A 148 -27.74 -28.38 -24.06
CA LYS A 148 -26.96 -27.27 -24.66
C LYS A 148 -27.97 -26.35 -25.39
N PRO A 149 -27.55 -25.18 -25.87
CA PRO A 149 -27.65 -23.86 -25.23
C PRO A 149 -28.84 -23.03 -25.75
N VAL A 150 -29.47 -22.20 -24.90
CA VAL A 150 -30.46 -21.21 -25.35
C VAL A 150 -29.92 -19.80 -25.14
N LYS A 151 -29.80 -19.08 -26.26
CA LYS A 151 -29.46 -17.66 -26.38
C LYS A 151 -30.42 -16.82 -25.53
N ARG A 152 -29.91 -16.06 -24.56
CA ARG A 152 -30.62 -14.90 -24.00
C ARG A 152 -29.64 -13.75 -23.81
N SER A 153 -30.10 -12.61 -24.28
CA SER A 153 -29.37 -11.40 -24.61
C SER A 153 -28.79 -10.69 -23.39
N LEU A 154 -27.58 -10.17 -23.51
CA LEU A 154 -27.05 -9.14 -22.61
C LEU A 154 -27.78 -7.83 -22.90
N THR A 155 -28.86 -7.54 -22.18
CA THR A 155 -29.38 -6.17 -22.11
C THR A 155 -28.53 -5.43 -21.08
N ALA A 156 -27.51 -4.73 -21.56
CA ALA A 156 -26.81 -3.71 -20.82
C ALA A 156 -27.80 -2.57 -20.53
N VAL A 157 -28.28 -2.48 -19.29
CA VAL A 157 -28.99 -1.29 -18.81
C VAL A 157 -27.95 -0.20 -18.59
N ARG A 158 -27.84 0.72 -19.55
CA ARG A 158 -27.16 2.00 -19.35
C ARG A 158 -28.01 2.85 -18.40
N PRO A 159 -27.43 3.46 -17.35
CA PRO A 159 -28.06 4.59 -16.71
C PRO A 159 -28.13 5.74 -17.72
N ALA A 160 -29.33 6.24 -17.94
CA ALA A 160 -29.60 7.36 -18.83
C ALA A 160 -28.84 8.60 -18.36
N GLU A 161 -28.03 9.11 -19.27
CA GLU A 161 -27.39 10.41 -19.26
C GLU A 161 -28.51 11.48 -19.29
N GLN A 162 -28.90 12.00 -18.12
CA GLN A 162 -29.74 13.19 -18.07
C GLN A 162 -28.85 14.43 -18.25
N ARG A 163 -28.66 14.80 -19.51
CA ARG A 163 -28.43 16.20 -19.88
C ARG A 163 -29.73 16.96 -19.65
N ALA A 164 -29.70 17.92 -18.73
CA ALA A 164 -30.54 19.10 -18.80
C ALA A 164 -29.60 20.31 -18.86
N ALA A 165 -29.49 20.88 -20.06
CA ALA A 165 -29.08 22.25 -20.27
C ALA A 165 -30.31 23.17 -20.05
N ILE A 166 -30.04 24.48 -19.97
CA ILE A 166 -30.97 25.64 -19.97
C ILE A 166 -31.31 26.12 -18.54
N ALA A 167 -31.15 27.38 -18.14
CA ALA A 167 -30.80 28.63 -18.82
C ALA A 167 -29.99 29.56 -17.90
N GLU A 168 -29.01 30.22 -18.50
CA GLU A 168 -28.49 31.53 -18.09
C GLU A 168 -29.59 32.57 -18.34
N ASN A 169 -30.04 33.28 -17.31
CA ASN A 169 -30.80 34.51 -17.48
C ASN A 169 -30.22 35.57 -16.55
N THR A 170 -29.46 36.46 -17.17
CA THR A 170 -29.11 37.78 -16.67
C THR A 170 -30.39 38.59 -16.45
N SER A 171 -30.54 39.23 -15.29
CA SER A 171 -31.49 40.35 -15.13
C SER A 171 -31.07 41.23 -13.96
N THR A 172 -30.40 42.34 -14.29
CA THR A 172 -30.57 43.65 -13.61
C THR A 172 -31.71 44.37 -14.33
N PRO A 173 -32.61 45.08 -13.61
CA PRO A 173 -32.42 46.52 -13.28
C PRO A 173 -33.09 46.89 -11.93
N LYS A 174 -32.97 48.06 -11.28
CA LYS A 174 -32.82 49.48 -11.64
C LYS A 174 -31.99 50.17 -10.56
#